data_AF-A0A1E5JMV0-F1
#
_entry.id   AF-A0A1E5JMV0-F1
#
_cell.length_a   1.000
_cell.length_b   1.000
_cell.length_c   1.000
_cell.angle_alpha   90.00
_cell.angle_beta   90.00
_cell.angle_gamma   90.00
#
_symmetry.space_group_name_H-M   'P 1'
#
loop_
_entity.id
_entity.type
_entity.pdbx_description
1 polymer ?
#
loop_
_entity_poly.entity_id
_entity_poly.type
_entity_poly.pdbx_seq_one_letter_code
_entity_poly.pdbx_strand_id
1 'polypeptide(L)'
;MYKFFDFKTLNQSLKLTGQDRLFIYMFNQANDEDKLKLIRNQNIETIVRIAYNTQDVETFCNCAELREYWGKIWCAYGVVLSQQKNLPLLMFYSHSQSSQFDLVRGAYFYHRSQEARKSIKQEFGFSEIESVRMAIQYGSVHAIQRYNEYLYYKLEQANSEESPALYQELIANSKLMLPNYGSYGYMVLADAIGRYCFWLLKHHDIAKSETEYKHVLQALDNAELILKESKYSIQNASIGIGLKYSNSMGFELPSQAKDFFIGYYEKSIASLEDPGLFTPGDI
;
A
#
# COMPACT_ATOMS: atom_id res chain seq x y z
N MET A 1 38.65 1.36 -7.01
CA MET A 1 38.26 0.75 -5.71
C MET A 1 36.74 0.83 -5.63
N TYR A 2 36.05 -0.17 -6.19
CA TYR A 2 34.59 -0.20 -6.30
C TYR A 2 34.01 -0.62 -4.95
N LYS A 3 33.17 0.22 -4.33
CA LYS A 3 32.36 -0.15 -3.17
C LYS A 3 31.30 -1.17 -3.62
N PHE A 4 31.70 -2.44 -3.68
CA PHE A 4 30.80 -3.58 -3.89
C PHE A 4 29.98 -3.75 -2.60
N PHE A 5 28.73 -3.29 -2.65
CA PHE A 5 27.66 -3.50 -1.67
C PHE A 5 27.73 -2.73 -0.35
N ASP A 6 27.24 -1.49 -0.35
CA ASP A 6 26.63 -0.90 0.86
C ASP A 6 25.19 -1.44 0.97
N PHE A 7 25.04 -2.74 1.29
CA PHE A 7 23.73 -3.28 1.70
C PHE A 7 23.41 -2.75 3.10
N LYS A 8 23.03 -1.48 3.21
CA LYS A 8 22.32 -1.03 4.41
C LYS A 8 20.98 -1.74 4.42
N THR A 9 20.96 -2.92 5.04
CA THR A 9 19.71 -3.61 5.34
C THR A 9 18.87 -2.72 6.24
N LEU A 10 17.55 -2.87 6.16
CA LEU A 10 16.62 -2.13 7.02
C LEU A 10 17.05 -2.21 8.50
N ASN A 11 17.44 -3.40 8.95
CA ASN A 11 17.94 -3.65 10.31
C ASN A 11 19.20 -2.84 10.66
N GLN A 12 20.15 -2.68 9.74
CA GLN A 12 21.31 -1.82 9.99
C GLN A 12 20.90 -0.35 10.11
N SER A 13 19.95 0.10 9.28
CA SER A 13 19.46 1.49 9.35
C SER A 13 18.63 1.79 10.59
N LEU A 14 18.07 0.77 11.24
CA LEU A 14 17.27 0.89 12.47
C LEU A 14 18.08 0.71 13.76
N LYS A 15 19.37 0.39 13.66
CA LYS A 15 20.24 0.24 14.83
C LYS A 15 20.50 1.61 15.49
N LEU A 16 20.24 1.70 16.79
CA LEU A 16 20.49 2.91 17.57
C LEU A 16 21.95 3.35 17.51
N THR A 17 22.16 4.63 17.24
CA THR A 17 23.44 5.34 17.26
C THR A 17 23.76 5.88 18.66
N GLY A 18 24.97 6.41 18.85
CA GLY A 18 25.32 7.11 20.10
C GLY A 18 24.48 8.37 20.34
N GLN A 19 24.14 9.10 19.29
CA GLN A 19 23.26 10.27 19.37
C GLN A 19 21.84 9.88 19.76
N ASP A 20 21.33 8.76 19.23
CA ASP A 20 20.00 8.27 19.59
C ASP A 20 19.92 7.93 21.09
N ARG A 21 20.97 7.33 21.65
CA ARG A 21 21.04 7.02 23.09
C ARG A 21 21.06 8.27 23.95
N LEU A 22 21.78 9.31 23.54
CA LEU A 22 21.78 10.60 24.23
C LEU A 22 20.39 11.24 24.18
N PHE A 23 19.72 11.19 23.01
CA PHE A 23 18.35 11.66 22.88
C PHE A 23 17.41 10.93 23.84
N ILE A 24 17.45 9.60 23.88
CA ILE A 24 16.61 8.78 24.77
C ILE A 24 16.88 9.15 26.24
N TYR A 25 18.14 9.32 26.62
CA TYR A 25 18.49 9.76 27.97
C TYR A 25 17.86 11.12 28.32
N MET A 26 18.01 12.12 27.44
CA MET A 26 17.42 13.45 27.64
C MET A 26 15.88 13.39 27.69
N PHE A 27 15.28 12.60 26.81
CA PHE A 27 13.83 12.41 26.75
C PHE A 27 13.27 11.83 28.06
N ASN A 28 13.96 10.85 28.65
CA ASN A 28 13.52 10.20 29.89
C ASN A 28 13.65 11.10 31.12
N GLN A 29 14.53 12.10 31.09
CA GLN A 29 14.71 13.08 32.18
C GLN A 29 13.82 14.32 32.00
N ALA A 30 13.25 14.53 30.82
CA ALA A 30 12.49 15.72 30.48
C ALA A 30 11.04 15.66 31.00
N ASN A 31 10.48 16.83 31.32
CA ASN A 31 9.04 17.01 31.44
C ASN A 31 8.37 16.94 30.06
N ASP A 32 7.04 16.92 30.02
CA ASP A 32 6.31 16.74 28.76
C ASP A 32 6.50 17.90 27.77
N GLU A 33 6.63 19.14 28.24
CA GLU A 33 6.87 20.29 27.36
C GLU A 33 8.23 20.18 26.65
N ASP A 34 9.26 19.77 27.39
CA ASP A 34 10.60 19.59 26.86
C ASP A 34 10.69 18.35 25.96
N LYS A 35 9.96 17.27 26.26
CA LYS A 35 9.80 16.12 25.34
C LYS A 35 9.20 16.55 24.01
N LEU A 36 8.16 17.39 24.01
CA LEU A 36 7.58 17.93 22.78
C LEU A 36 8.60 18.72 21.96
N LYS A 37 9.43 19.55 22.61
CA LYS A 37 10.51 20.29 21.94
C LYS A 37 11.57 19.36 21.36
N LEU A 38 11.99 18.34 22.12
CA LEU A 38 12.97 17.34 21.67
C LEU A 38 12.48 16.63 20.41
N ILE A 39 11.23 16.17 20.39
CA ILE A 39 10.64 15.52 19.22
C ILE A 39 10.59 16.47 18.01
N ARG A 40 10.05 17.68 18.19
CA ARG A 40 9.85 18.65 17.09
C ARG A 40 11.16 19.14 16.46
N ASN A 41 12.24 19.19 17.24
CA ASN A 41 13.55 19.66 16.80
C ASN A 41 14.40 18.56 16.16
N GLN A 42 13.90 17.34 16.07
CA GLN A 42 14.67 16.21 15.56
C GLN A 42 14.20 15.76 14.17
N ASN A 43 15.11 15.19 13.39
CA ASN A 43 14.76 14.67 12.07
C ASN A 43 13.87 13.40 12.17
N ILE A 44 13.03 13.20 11.15
CA ILE A 44 12.07 12.10 11.11
C ILE A 44 12.77 10.76 11.19
N GLU A 45 13.88 10.57 10.46
CA GLU A 45 14.66 9.33 10.50
C GLU A 45 15.04 8.92 11.93
N THR A 46 15.53 9.87 12.72
CA THR A 46 15.96 9.62 14.10
C THR A 46 14.77 9.30 14.98
N ILE A 47 13.67 10.05 14.88
CA ILE A 47 12.48 9.77 15.69
C ILE A 47 11.89 8.39 15.34
N VAL A 48 11.78 8.06 14.05
CA VAL A 48 11.29 6.74 13.61
C VAL A 48 12.20 5.63 14.12
N ARG A 49 13.52 5.79 14.01
CA ARG A 49 14.50 4.81 14.50
C ARG A 49 14.45 4.64 16.01
N ILE A 50 14.33 5.72 16.78
CA ILE A 50 14.21 5.66 18.23
C ILE A 50 12.89 5.02 18.64
N ALA A 51 11.77 5.47 18.07
CA ALA A 51 10.44 4.92 18.36
C ALA A 51 10.36 3.41 18.03
N TYR A 52 11.04 2.95 16.98
CA TYR A 52 11.12 1.52 16.66
C TYR A 52 11.78 0.68 17.78
N ASN A 53 12.70 1.27 18.55
CA ASN A 53 13.43 0.56 19.61
C ASN A 53 12.99 0.94 21.04
N THR A 54 12.11 1.94 21.21
CA THR A 54 11.78 2.50 22.53
C THR A 54 10.30 2.83 22.63
N GLN A 55 9.57 1.95 23.32
CA GLN A 55 8.10 2.02 23.47
C GLN A 55 7.61 3.33 24.08
N ASP A 56 8.34 3.89 25.05
CA ASP A 56 7.95 5.13 25.71
C ASP A 56 7.97 6.32 24.73
N VAL A 57 8.99 6.38 23.87
CA VAL A 57 9.10 7.41 22.83
C VAL A 57 8.01 7.21 21.78
N GLU A 58 7.76 5.97 21.35
CA GLU A 58 6.64 5.66 20.43
C GLU A 58 5.29 6.11 21.00
N THR A 59 5.03 5.77 22.26
CA THR A 59 3.78 6.10 22.95
C THR A 59 3.62 7.62 23.04
N PHE A 60 4.68 8.34 23.42
CA PHE A 60 4.65 9.79 23.48
C PHE A 60 4.47 10.46 22.11
N CYS A 61 5.05 9.89 21.04
CA CYS A 61 4.84 10.40 19.69
C CYS A 61 3.36 10.37 19.26
N ASN A 62 2.53 9.52 19.88
CA ASN A 62 1.10 9.42 19.61
C ASN A 62 0.22 10.36 20.48
N CYS A 63 0.82 11.23 21.29
CA CYS A 63 0.06 12.19 22.10
C CYS A 63 -0.69 13.23 21.25
N ALA A 64 -1.73 13.84 21.82
CA ALA A 64 -2.59 14.78 21.11
C ALA A 64 -1.85 16.04 20.63
N GLU A 65 -0.86 16.50 21.42
CA GLU A 65 -0.06 17.70 21.19
C GLU A 65 0.89 17.58 19.98
N LEU A 66 1.18 16.36 19.54
CA LEU A 66 1.98 16.09 18.34
C LEU A 66 1.13 15.75 17.12
N ARG A 67 -0.18 15.56 17.27
CA ARG A 67 -1.07 15.18 16.17
C ARG A 67 -1.00 16.14 14.99
N GLU A 68 -1.07 17.45 15.26
CA GLU A 68 -0.98 18.47 14.20
C GLU A 68 0.42 18.52 13.57
N TYR A 69 1.47 18.35 14.38
CA TYR A 69 2.85 18.33 13.91
C TYR A 69 3.09 17.18 12.92
N TRP A 70 2.69 15.97 13.28
CA TRP A 70 2.77 14.81 12.38
C TRP A 70 1.86 14.96 11.16
N GLY A 71 0.66 15.52 11.34
CA GLY A 71 -0.26 15.80 10.25
C GLY A 71 0.37 16.71 9.19
N LYS A 72 1.07 17.78 9.59
CA LYS A 72 1.79 18.67 8.66
C LYS A 72 2.86 17.92 7.87
N ILE A 73 3.61 17.02 8.52
CA ILE A 73 4.63 16.20 7.87
C ILE A 73 3.99 15.24 6.86
N TRP A 74 2.92 14.54 7.25
CA TRP A 74 2.17 13.66 6.36
C TRP A 74 1.61 14.41 5.14
N CYS A 75 0.98 15.56 5.35
CA CYS A 75 0.44 16.36 4.25
C CYS A 75 1.54 16.79 3.27
N ALA A 76 2.70 17.22 3.80
CA ALA A 76 3.85 17.63 3.00
C ALA A 76 4.50 16.46 2.24
N TYR A 77 4.42 15.24 2.77
CA TYR A 77 4.92 14.05 2.09
C TYR A 77 4.24 13.81 0.73
N GLY A 78 2.98 14.22 0.57
CA GLY A 78 2.30 14.19 -0.73
C GLY A 78 3.09 14.91 -1.84
N VAL A 79 3.72 16.05 -1.50
CA VAL A 79 4.52 16.84 -2.44
C VAL A 79 5.77 16.08 -2.86
N VAL A 80 6.45 15.48 -1.88
CA VAL A 80 7.65 14.65 -2.10
C VAL A 80 7.31 13.48 -3.01
N LEU A 81 6.21 12.77 -2.74
CA LEU A 81 5.82 11.61 -3.52
C LEU A 81 5.38 11.97 -4.94
N SER A 82 4.60 13.05 -5.11
CA SER A 82 4.27 13.60 -6.43
C SER A 82 5.51 13.91 -7.25
N GLN A 83 6.50 14.57 -6.65
CA GLN A 83 7.75 14.90 -7.31
C GLN A 83 8.54 13.64 -7.71
N GLN A 84 8.61 12.64 -6.84
CA GLN A 84 9.26 11.36 -7.15
C GLN A 84 8.61 10.62 -8.31
N LYS A 85 7.30 10.78 -8.51
CA LYS A 85 6.54 10.17 -9.61
C LYS A 85 6.41 11.06 -10.85
N ASN A 86 7.04 12.23 -10.88
CA ASN A 86 6.88 13.23 -11.95
C ASN A 86 5.40 13.61 -12.20
N LEU A 87 4.62 13.74 -11.12
CA LEU A 87 3.21 14.14 -11.15
C LEU A 87 3.05 15.60 -10.66
N PRO A 88 1.91 16.26 -10.95
CA PRO A 88 1.57 17.54 -10.35
C PRO A 88 1.72 17.49 -8.82
N LEU A 89 2.34 18.54 -8.26
CA LEU A 89 2.56 18.65 -6.82
C LEU A 89 1.20 18.75 -6.11
N LEU A 90 0.99 17.91 -5.12
CA LEU A 90 -0.19 17.95 -4.28
C LEU A 90 0.17 17.65 -2.83
N MET A 91 -0.56 18.27 -1.91
CA MET A 91 -0.51 17.87 -0.51
C MET A 91 -1.51 16.74 -0.26
N PHE A 92 -1.15 15.84 0.64
CA PHE A 92 -2.12 14.87 1.15
C PHE A 92 -3.07 15.52 2.14
N TYR A 93 -4.26 14.94 2.24
CA TYR A 93 -5.21 15.25 3.29
C TYR A 93 -4.90 14.43 4.54
N SER A 94 -5.13 15.01 5.71
CA SER A 94 -5.07 14.31 6.99
C SER A 94 -6.18 13.26 7.10
N HIS A 95 -5.87 12.08 7.63
CA HIS A 95 -6.88 11.06 7.96
C HIS A 95 -7.28 11.19 9.44
N SER A 96 -8.56 11.43 9.73
CA SER A 96 -9.02 11.65 11.11
C SER A 96 -8.97 10.39 11.98
N GLN A 97 -9.02 9.20 11.36
CA GLN A 97 -9.10 7.90 12.04
C GLN A 97 -7.74 7.19 12.19
N SER A 98 -6.69 7.67 11.53
CA SER A 98 -5.36 7.06 11.56
C SER A 98 -4.42 7.83 12.49
N SER A 99 -3.50 7.11 13.15
CA SER A 99 -2.37 7.76 13.83
C SER A 99 -1.55 8.54 12.79
N GLN A 100 -1.42 9.85 13.00
CA GLN A 100 -0.62 10.69 12.11
C GLN A 100 0.86 10.29 12.18
N PHE A 101 1.33 9.83 13.34
CA PHE A 101 2.70 9.35 13.46
C PHE A 101 2.91 8.07 12.64
N ASP A 102 1.95 7.14 12.66
CA ASP A 102 2.02 5.93 11.81
C ASP A 102 2.05 6.28 10.33
N LEU A 103 1.23 7.23 9.88
CA LEU A 103 1.28 7.70 8.50
C LEU A 103 2.67 8.24 8.13
N VAL A 104 3.32 8.98 9.03
CA VAL A 104 4.69 9.47 8.83
C VAL A 104 5.71 8.31 8.82
N ARG A 105 5.56 7.31 9.69
CA ARG A 105 6.40 6.10 9.68
C ARG A 105 6.25 5.33 8.37
N GLY A 106 5.02 5.09 7.95
CA GLY A 106 4.69 4.43 6.69
C GLY A 106 5.27 5.17 5.48
N ALA A 107 5.17 6.50 5.45
CA ALA A 107 5.80 7.35 4.44
C ALA A 107 7.33 7.24 4.44
N TYR A 108 7.95 7.30 5.62
CA TYR A 108 9.40 7.15 5.76
C TYR A 108 9.90 5.79 5.24
N PHE A 109 9.29 4.69 5.67
CA PHE A 109 9.72 3.35 5.22
C PHE A 109 9.44 3.12 3.73
N TYR A 110 8.36 3.67 3.19
CA TYR A 110 8.13 3.63 1.74
C TYR A 110 9.18 4.45 0.98
N HIS A 111 9.53 5.65 1.47
CA HIS A 111 10.64 6.41 0.90
C HIS A 111 11.95 5.61 0.91
N ARG A 112 12.25 4.91 2.01
CA ARG A 112 13.42 4.02 2.10
C ARG A 112 13.37 2.89 1.07
N SER A 113 12.19 2.33 0.78
CA SER A 113 12.06 1.32 -0.29
C SER A 113 12.37 1.89 -1.67
N GLN A 114 11.93 3.12 -1.95
CA GLN A 114 12.24 3.79 -3.23
C GLN A 114 13.74 4.09 -3.37
N GLU A 115 14.42 4.48 -2.29
CA GLU A 115 15.87 4.70 -2.31
C GLU A 115 16.64 3.38 -2.50
N ALA A 116 16.21 2.29 -1.86
CA ALA A 116 16.78 0.96 -2.07
C ALA A 116 16.64 0.51 -3.53
N ARG A 117 15.45 0.67 -4.12
CA ARG A 117 15.20 0.39 -5.55
C ARG A 117 16.12 1.20 -6.47
N LYS A 118 16.22 2.51 -6.27
CA LYS A 118 17.07 3.40 -7.09
C LYS A 118 18.55 3.03 -7.01
N SER A 119 19.04 2.70 -5.83
CA SER A 119 20.45 2.36 -5.60
C SER A 119 20.85 1.02 -6.24
N ILE A 120 20.00 0.00 -6.14
CA ILE A 120 20.27 -1.33 -6.70
C ILE A 120 19.92 -1.42 -8.19
N LYS A 121 19.07 -0.52 -8.70
CA LYS A 121 18.54 -0.51 -10.08
C LYS A 121 17.87 -1.84 -10.46
N GLN A 122 17.25 -2.50 -9.48
CA GLN A 122 16.52 -3.74 -9.64
C GLN A 122 15.15 -3.58 -8.99
N GLU A 123 14.11 -4.01 -9.70
CA GLU A 123 12.75 -4.07 -9.15
C GLU A 123 12.66 -5.19 -8.12
N PHE A 124 12.00 -4.91 -7.00
CA PHE A 124 11.64 -5.88 -5.97
C PHE A 124 12.84 -6.57 -5.30
N GLY A 125 13.95 -5.84 -5.16
CA GLY A 125 15.11 -6.31 -4.40
C GLY A 125 14.76 -6.54 -2.91
N PHE A 126 15.52 -7.41 -2.23
CA PHE A 126 15.26 -7.78 -0.84
C PHE A 126 15.09 -6.56 0.09
N SER A 127 16.00 -5.58 0.02
CA SER A 127 15.94 -4.37 0.86
C SER A 127 14.74 -3.46 0.54
N GLU A 128 14.29 -3.45 -0.72
CA GLU A 128 13.06 -2.76 -1.11
C GLU A 128 11.86 -3.42 -0.43
N ILE A 129 11.71 -4.74 -0.60
CA ILE A 129 10.55 -5.49 -0.08
C ILE A 129 10.49 -5.47 1.45
N GLU A 130 11.62 -5.57 2.15
CA GLU A 130 11.66 -5.43 3.61
C GLU A 130 11.17 -4.05 4.07
N SER A 131 11.58 -2.99 3.36
CA SER A 131 11.12 -1.62 3.66
C SER A 131 9.64 -1.43 3.30
N VAL A 132 9.16 -2.06 2.22
CA VAL A 132 7.74 -2.06 1.84
C VAL A 132 6.90 -2.74 2.93
N ARG A 133 7.30 -3.92 3.41
CA ARG A 133 6.58 -4.63 4.48
C ARG A 133 6.52 -3.83 5.76
N MET A 134 7.63 -3.18 6.14
CA MET A 134 7.65 -2.28 7.29
C MET A 134 6.69 -1.08 7.09
N ALA A 135 6.65 -0.50 5.89
CA ALA A 135 5.73 0.58 5.59
C ALA A 135 4.25 0.14 5.64
N ILE A 136 3.94 -1.09 5.24
CA ILE A 136 2.60 -1.69 5.34
C ILE A 136 2.16 -1.83 6.80
N GLN A 137 3.07 -2.22 7.71
CA GLN A 137 2.76 -2.31 9.15
C GLN A 137 2.27 -0.98 9.73
N TYR A 138 2.71 0.14 9.15
CA TYR A 138 2.26 1.49 9.52
C TYR A 138 1.17 2.06 8.60
N GLY A 139 0.48 1.21 7.83
CA GLY A 139 -0.71 1.59 7.06
C GLY A 139 -0.45 2.39 5.78
N SER A 140 0.77 2.32 5.22
CA SER A 140 1.10 3.01 3.97
C SER A 140 0.38 2.40 2.76
N VAL A 141 -0.56 3.15 2.17
CA VAL A 141 -1.27 2.72 0.95
C VAL A 141 -0.33 2.51 -0.23
N HIS A 142 0.66 3.38 -0.38
CA HIS A 142 1.62 3.28 -1.49
C HIS A 142 2.51 2.04 -1.34
N ALA A 143 2.81 1.63 -0.10
CA ALA A 143 3.49 0.38 0.17
C ALA A 143 2.62 -0.85 -0.13
N ILE A 144 1.33 -0.81 0.23
CA ILE A 144 0.37 -1.86 -0.13
C ILE A 144 0.28 -2.01 -1.66
N GLN A 145 0.13 -0.91 -2.40
CA GLN A 145 0.12 -0.90 -3.87
C GLN A 145 1.41 -1.52 -4.43
N ARG A 146 2.56 -1.10 -3.93
CA ARG A 146 3.85 -1.59 -4.39
C ARG A 146 4.08 -3.08 -4.08
N TYR A 147 3.56 -3.57 -2.96
CA TYR A 147 3.59 -4.99 -2.65
C TYR A 147 2.62 -5.79 -3.53
N ASN A 148 1.47 -5.23 -3.88
CA ASN A 148 0.58 -5.84 -4.87
C ASN A 148 1.27 -5.96 -6.24
N GLU A 149 2.00 -4.93 -6.69
CA GLU A 149 2.84 -5.01 -7.91
C GLU A 149 3.88 -6.14 -7.82
N TYR A 150 4.52 -6.31 -6.67
CA TYR A 150 5.45 -7.42 -6.42
C TYR A 150 4.77 -8.80 -6.50
N LEU A 151 3.57 -8.93 -5.93
CA LEU A 151 2.81 -10.18 -5.99
C LEU A 151 2.33 -10.48 -7.40
N TYR A 152 1.92 -9.47 -8.18
CA TYR A 152 1.63 -9.65 -9.61
C TYR A 152 2.86 -10.11 -10.39
N TYR A 153 4.02 -9.49 -10.17
CA TYR A 153 5.27 -9.92 -10.78
C TYR A 153 5.62 -11.39 -10.46
N LYS A 154 5.34 -11.84 -9.23
CA LYS A 154 5.49 -13.25 -8.85
C LYS A 154 4.48 -14.15 -9.55
N LEU A 155 3.21 -13.73 -9.61
CA LEU A 155 2.14 -14.49 -10.27
C LEU A 155 2.42 -14.71 -11.76
N GLU A 156 3.09 -13.78 -12.44
CA GLU A 156 3.52 -13.95 -13.84
C GLU A 156 4.53 -15.10 -14.04
N GLN A 157 5.23 -15.50 -12.98
CA GLN A 157 6.26 -16.55 -12.99
C GLN A 157 5.83 -17.83 -12.26
N ALA A 158 4.73 -17.77 -11.51
CA ALA A 158 4.27 -18.84 -10.67
C ALA A 158 3.65 -19.98 -11.49
N ASN A 159 3.85 -21.20 -11.02
CA ASN A 159 3.12 -22.35 -11.54
C ASN A 159 1.71 -22.45 -10.90
N SER A 160 0.90 -23.40 -11.35
CA SER A 160 -0.47 -23.60 -10.86
C SER A 160 -0.56 -24.00 -9.38
N GLU A 161 0.49 -24.59 -8.80
CA GLU A 161 0.52 -24.97 -7.37
C GLU A 161 0.82 -23.76 -6.47
N GLU A 162 1.67 -22.85 -6.91
CA GLU A 162 2.07 -21.65 -6.18
C GLU A 162 1.04 -20.51 -6.28
N SER A 163 0.36 -20.41 -7.43
CA SER A 163 -0.56 -19.31 -7.75
C SER A 163 -1.66 -19.08 -6.70
N PRO A 164 -2.35 -20.10 -6.17
CA PRO A 164 -3.40 -19.89 -5.16
C PRO A 164 -2.90 -19.15 -3.93
N ALA A 165 -1.73 -19.52 -3.40
CA ALA A 165 -1.17 -18.89 -2.19
C ALA A 165 -0.83 -17.42 -2.45
N LEU A 166 -0.26 -17.11 -3.62
CA LEU A 166 0.05 -15.74 -4.02
C LEU A 166 -1.20 -14.88 -4.21
N TYR A 167 -2.27 -15.42 -4.79
CA TYR A 167 -3.55 -14.70 -4.88
C TYR A 167 -4.16 -14.44 -3.51
N GLN A 168 -4.11 -15.40 -2.59
CA GLN A 168 -4.59 -15.19 -1.22
C GLN A 168 -3.77 -14.12 -0.49
N GLU A 169 -2.45 -14.12 -0.66
CA GLU A 169 -1.57 -13.07 -0.12
C GLU A 169 -1.92 -11.69 -0.71
N LEU A 170 -2.17 -11.61 -2.03
CA LEU A 170 -2.58 -10.38 -2.72
C LEU A 170 -3.91 -9.85 -2.19
N ILE A 171 -4.91 -10.71 -2.03
CA ILE A 171 -6.23 -10.36 -1.49
C ILE A 171 -6.09 -9.90 -0.04
N ALA A 172 -5.31 -10.62 0.78
CA ALA A 172 -5.06 -10.24 2.18
C ALA A 172 -4.38 -8.88 2.29
N ASN A 173 -3.35 -8.62 1.48
CA ASN A 173 -2.66 -7.34 1.46
C ASN A 173 -3.59 -6.20 1.00
N SER A 174 -4.42 -6.44 -0.01
CA SER A 174 -5.40 -5.47 -0.52
C SER A 174 -6.45 -5.09 0.53
N LYS A 175 -6.87 -6.05 1.36
CA LYS A 175 -7.81 -5.79 2.48
C LYS A 175 -7.27 -4.80 3.52
N LEU A 176 -5.94 -4.64 3.63
CA LEU A 176 -5.34 -3.67 4.55
C LEU A 176 -5.68 -2.21 4.19
N MET A 177 -6.11 -1.94 2.95
CA MET A 177 -6.54 -0.59 2.54
C MET A 177 -7.92 -0.21 3.07
N LEU A 178 -8.80 -1.18 3.35
CA LEU A 178 -10.22 -0.92 3.62
C LEU A 178 -10.47 0.05 4.77
N PRO A 179 -9.78 -0.05 5.93
CA PRO A 179 -10.06 0.82 7.07
C PRO A 179 -9.82 2.31 6.80
N ASN A 180 -8.89 2.64 5.90
CA ASN A 180 -8.38 4.00 5.74
C ASN A 180 -8.60 4.60 4.35
N TYR A 181 -8.84 3.77 3.33
CA TYR A 181 -8.82 4.24 1.93
C TYR A 181 -10.14 4.03 1.17
N GLY A 182 -11.19 3.58 1.86
CA GLY A 182 -12.57 3.61 1.37
C GLY A 182 -12.74 3.01 -0.03
N SER A 183 -13.43 3.75 -0.91
CA SER A 183 -13.75 3.31 -2.28
C SER A 183 -12.50 2.90 -3.08
N TYR A 184 -11.38 3.60 -2.92
CA TYR A 184 -10.11 3.23 -3.57
C TYR A 184 -9.65 1.84 -3.11
N GLY A 185 -9.68 1.57 -1.81
CA GLY A 185 -9.28 0.26 -1.25
C GLY A 185 -10.19 -0.88 -1.72
N TYR A 186 -11.51 -0.65 -1.80
CA TYR A 186 -12.44 -1.64 -2.33
C TYR A 186 -12.23 -1.92 -3.82
N MET A 187 -11.88 -0.91 -4.62
CA MET A 187 -11.55 -1.11 -6.02
C MET A 187 -10.27 -1.96 -6.21
N VAL A 188 -9.22 -1.71 -5.41
CA VAL A 188 -8.01 -2.54 -5.41
C VAL A 188 -8.35 -3.99 -5.01
N LEU A 189 -9.19 -4.17 -4.00
CA LEU A 189 -9.64 -5.49 -3.56
C LEU A 189 -10.44 -6.21 -4.66
N ALA A 190 -11.35 -5.50 -5.33
CA ALA A 190 -12.13 -6.05 -6.43
C ALA A 190 -11.24 -6.51 -7.59
N ASP A 191 -10.21 -5.74 -7.96
CA ASP A 191 -9.24 -6.12 -9.01
C ASP A 191 -8.47 -7.40 -8.61
N ALA A 192 -7.99 -7.47 -7.37
CA ALA A 192 -7.28 -8.64 -6.85
C ALA A 192 -8.13 -9.91 -6.86
N ILE A 193 -9.37 -9.83 -6.33
CA ILE A 193 -10.30 -10.97 -6.29
C ILE A 193 -10.73 -11.33 -7.72
N GLY A 194 -10.98 -10.36 -8.59
CA GLY A 194 -11.40 -10.60 -9.98
C GLY A 194 -10.35 -11.36 -10.78
N ARG A 195 -9.07 -11.05 -10.59
CA ARG A 195 -7.97 -11.80 -11.20
C ARG A 195 -7.90 -13.24 -10.71
N TYR A 196 -8.10 -13.47 -9.40
CA TYR A 196 -8.15 -14.82 -8.85
C TYR A 196 -9.36 -15.61 -9.36
N CYS A 197 -10.53 -14.96 -9.43
CA CYS A 197 -11.74 -15.51 -10.02
C CYS A 197 -11.50 -16.01 -11.45
N PHE A 198 -10.90 -15.20 -12.33
CA PHE A 198 -10.58 -15.64 -13.69
C PHE A 198 -9.49 -16.70 -13.75
N TRP A 199 -8.54 -16.69 -12.82
CA TRP A 199 -7.56 -17.77 -12.72
C TRP A 199 -8.25 -19.11 -12.37
N LEU A 200 -9.21 -19.11 -11.45
CA LEU A 200 -9.99 -20.30 -11.09
C LEU A 200 -10.80 -20.83 -12.28
N LEU A 201 -11.44 -19.96 -13.07
CA LEU A 201 -12.14 -20.37 -14.30
C LEU A 201 -11.19 -21.07 -15.28
N LYS A 202 -10.01 -20.50 -15.52
CA LYS A 202 -9.00 -21.09 -16.42
C LYS A 202 -8.50 -22.46 -15.95
N HIS A 203 -8.63 -22.76 -14.66
CA HIS A 203 -8.26 -24.04 -14.05
C HIS A 203 -9.48 -24.91 -13.71
N HIS A 204 -10.66 -24.58 -14.28
CA HIS A 204 -11.91 -25.33 -14.15
C HIS A 204 -12.43 -25.48 -12.71
N ASP A 205 -12.05 -24.61 -11.77
CA ASP A 205 -12.61 -24.57 -10.41
C ASP A 205 -13.82 -23.61 -10.37
N ILE A 206 -14.91 -24.03 -11.01
CA ILE A 206 -16.11 -23.20 -11.24
C ILE A 206 -16.79 -22.81 -9.93
N ALA A 207 -16.89 -23.73 -8.97
CA ALA A 207 -17.59 -23.48 -7.70
C ALA A 207 -16.88 -22.40 -6.86
N LYS A 208 -15.53 -22.46 -6.78
CA LYS A 208 -14.78 -21.39 -6.11
C LYS A 208 -14.82 -20.09 -6.91
N SER A 209 -14.76 -20.18 -8.23
CA SER A 209 -14.87 -18.99 -9.07
C SER A 209 -16.19 -18.25 -8.86
N GLU A 210 -17.32 -18.96 -8.75
CA GLU A 210 -18.63 -18.34 -8.48
C GLU A 210 -18.66 -17.66 -7.10
N THR A 211 -17.95 -18.23 -6.12
CA THR A 211 -17.79 -17.63 -4.80
C THR A 211 -17.01 -16.32 -4.89
N GLU A 212 -15.87 -16.32 -5.58
CA GLU A 212 -15.06 -15.10 -5.73
C GLU A 212 -15.76 -14.06 -6.61
N TYR A 213 -16.53 -14.46 -7.62
CA TYR A 213 -17.40 -13.57 -8.38
C TYR A 213 -18.32 -12.76 -7.47
N LYS A 214 -19.01 -13.41 -6.52
CA LYS A 214 -19.88 -12.72 -5.54
C LYS A 214 -19.09 -11.74 -4.68
N HIS A 215 -17.87 -12.09 -4.26
CA HIS A 215 -17.02 -11.18 -3.49
C HIS A 215 -16.57 -9.96 -4.30
N VAL A 216 -16.28 -10.10 -5.59
CA VAL A 216 -15.97 -8.96 -6.47
C VAL A 216 -17.14 -8.00 -6.53
N LEU A 217 -18.35 -8.51 -6.79
CA LEU A 217 -19.54 -7.67 -6.85
C LEU A 217 -19.79 -6.94 -5.54
N GLN A 218 -19.64 -7.63 -4.40
CA GLN A 218 -19.78 -7.01 -3.09
C GLN A 218 -18.74 -5.92 -2.84
N ALA A 219 -17.48 -6.13 -3.24
CA ALA A 219 -16.43 -5.11 -3.11
C ALA A 219 -16.76 -3.88 -3.96
N LEU A 220 -17.23 -4.06 -5.20
CA LEU A 220 -17.62 -2.96 -6.09
C LEU A 220 -18.86 -2.21 -5.59
N ASP A 221 -19.84 -2.91 -5.04
CA ASP A 221 -21.02 -2.30 -4.41
C ASP A 221 -20.63 -1.47 -3.19
N ASN A 222 -19.72 -1.97 -2.35
CA ASN A 222 -19.18 -1.21 -1.23
C ASN A 222 -18.38 0.01 -1.72
N ALA A 223 -17.60 -0.13 -2.80
CA ALA A 223 -16.85 0.98 -3.38
C ALA A 223 -17.76 2.09 -3.88
N GLU A 224 -18.88 1.74 -4.52
CA GLU A 224 -19.89 2.70 -5.01
C GLU A 224 -20.60 3.39 -3.84
N LEU A 225 -21.00 2.62 -2.82
CA LEU A 225 -21.73 3.12 -1.65
C LEU A 225 -21.00 4.26 -0.93
N ILE A 226 -19.67 4.18 -0.82
CA ILE A 226 -18.86 5.15 -0.07
C ILE A 226 -18.03 6.06 -0.98
N LEU A 227 -18.33 6.11 -2.27
CA LEU A 227 -17.55 6.82 -3.28
C LEU A 227 -17.43 8.31 -2.95
N LYS A 228 -18.53 8.95 -2.54
CA LYS A 228 -18.59 10.40 -2.28
C LYS A 228 -17.76 10.79 -1.05
N GLU A 229 -17.83 9.97 0.00
CA GLU A 229 -17.10 10.15 1.26
C GLU A 229 -15.60 9.90 1.08
N SER A 230 -15.22 9.08 0.10
CA SER A 230 -13.85 8.67 -0.16
C SER A 230 -13.02 9.67 -0.99
N LYS A 231 -13.54 10.87 -1.30
CA LYS A 231 -12.85 11.84 -2.16
C LYS A 231 -11.38 12.09 -1.76
N TYR A 232 -11.13 12.31 -0.47
CA TYR A 232 -9.79 12.65 0.02
C TYR A 232 -8.87 11.45 0.11
N SER A 233 -9.39 10.29 0.50
CA SER A 233 -8.61 9.05 0.53
C SER A 233 -8.25 8.57 -0.88
N ILE A 234 -9.15 8.72 -1.85
CA ILE A 234 -8.87 8.49 -3.27
C ILE A 234 -7.74 9.40 -3.74
N GLN A 235 -7.77 10.71 -3.42
CA GLN A 235 -6.69 11.62 -3.81
C GLN A 235 -5.35 11.20 -3.20
N ASN A 236 -5.31 10.87 -1.91
CA ASN A 236 -4.08 10.44 -1.25
C ASN A 236 -3.52 9.14 -1.84
N ALA A 237 -4.37 8.13 -2.04
CA ALA A 237 -3.97 6.82 -2.55
C ALA A 237 -3.52 6.86 -4.01
N SER A 238 -4.23 7.63 -4.84
CA SER A 238 -3.95 7.76 -6.28
C SER A 238 -2.96 8.88 -6.63
N ILE A 239 -2.55 9.69 -5.65
CA ILE A 239 -1.73 10.89 -5.88
C ILE A 239 -2.42 11.80 -6.92
N GLY A 240 -3.73 12.01 -6.73
CA GLY A 240 -4.56 12.86 -7.58
C GLY A 240 -5.01 12.25 -8.92
N ILE A 241 -4.60 11.02 -9.26
CA ILE A 241 -4.97 10.38 -10.53
C ILE A 241 -6.43 9.87 -10.54
N GLY A 242 -7.00 9.57 -9.38
CA GLY A 242 -8.35 9.04 -9.22
C GLY A 242 -8.43 7.51 -9.24
N LEU A 243 -9.66 6.99 -9.32
CA LEU A 243 -9.94 5.56 -9.21
C LEU A 243 -9.37 4.71 -10.33
N LYS A 244 -9.10 5.26 -11.53
CA LYS A 244 -8.43 4.50 -12.59
C LYS A 244 -7.08 3.91 -12.19
N TYR A 245 -6.43 4.49 -11.20
CA TYR A 245 -5.15 3.98 -10.69
C TYR A 245 -5.32 2.84 -9.66
N SER A 246 -6.54 2.46 -9.31
CA SER A 246 -6.83 1.38 -8.34
C SER A 246 -7.03 0.01 -8.97
N ASN A 247 -7.21 -0.03 -10.29
CA ASN A 247 -7.56 -1.24 -11.02
C ASN A 247 -6.83 -1.31 -12.35
N SER A 248 -6.68 -2.53 -12.87
CA SER A 248 -5.85 -2.78 -14.03
C SER A 248 -6.45 -2.38 -15.37
N MET A 249 -7.76 -2.13 -15.41
CA MET A 249 -8.48 -1.73 -16.62
C MET A 249 -8.70 -0.21 -16.70
N GLY A 250 -8.26 0.55 -15.69
CA GLY A 250 -8.36 2.01 -15.69
C GLY A 250 -9.77 2.56 -15.49
N PHE A 251 -10.69 1.82 -14.87
CA PHE A 251 -12.05 2.28 -14.61
C PHE A 251 -12.09 3.43 -13.61
N GLU A 252 -12.83 4.48 -13.94
CA GLU A 252 -12.96 5.69 -13.10
C GLU A 252 -14.13 5.59 -12.11
N LEU A 253 -15.07 4.66 -12.33
CA LEU A 253 -16.23 4.43 -11.45
C LEU A 253 -16.36 2.94 -11.08
N PRO A 254 -16.79 2.61 -9.84
CA PRO A 254 -17.06 1.24 -9.44
C PRO A 254 -18.15 0.57 -10.28
N SER A 255 -19.23 1.27 -10.60
CA SER A 255 -20.27 0.82 -11.53
C SER A 255 -19.72 0.37 -12.90
N GLN A 256 -18.80 1.13 -13.49
CA GLN A 256 -18.16 0.75 -14.77
C GLN A 256 -17.39 -0.57 -14.65
N ALA A 257 -16.61 -0.71 -13.56
CA ALA A 257 -15.88 -1.93 -13.30
C ALA A 257 -16.82 -3.12 -13.07
N LYS A 258 -17.98 -2.89 -12.42
CA LYS A 258 -18.98 -3.91 -12.13
C LYS A 258 -19.63 -4.42 -13.41
N ASP A 259 -20.13 -3.53 -14.26
CA ASP A 259 -20.78 -3.90 -15.52
C ASP A 259 -19.83 -4.67 -16.42
N PHE A 260 -18.56 -4.23 -16.52
CA PHE A 260 -17.53 -4.94 -17.26
C PHE A 260 -17.28 -6.34 -16.69
N PHE A 261 -17.11 -6.45 -15.36
CA PHE A 261 -16.78 -7.73 -14.73
C PHE A 261 -17.91 -8.75 -14.88
N ILE A 262 -19.17 -8.34 -14.72
CA ILE A 262 -20.36 -9.18 -14.96
C ILE A 262 -20.34 -9.72 -16.38
N GLY A 263 -20.28 -8.82 -17.38
CA GLY A 263 -20.33 -9.21 -18.78
C GLY A 263 -19.15 -10.09 -19.21
N TYR A 264 -17.95 -9.86 -18.66
CA TYR A 264 -16.78 -10.68 -18.95
C TYR A 264 -16.87 -12.06 -18.28
N TYR A 265 -17.37 -12.14 -17.04
CA TYR A 265 -17.55 -13.40 -16.32
C TYR A 265 -18.57 -14.31 -17.00
N GLU A 266 -19.74 -13.77 -17.36
CA GLU A 266 -20.80 -14.51 -18.05
C GLU A 266 -20.32 -15.10 -19.38
N LYS A 267 -19.59 -14.30 -20.17
CA LYS A 267 -18.97 -14.76 -21.43
C LYS A 267 -17.95 -15.88 -21.17
N SER A 268 -17.13 -15.74 -20.13
CA SER A 268 -16.11 -16.72 -19.79
C SER A 268 -16.72 -18.07 -19.40
N ILE A 269 -17.79 -18.06 -18.60
CA ILE A 269 -18.54 -19.27 -18.23
C ILE A 269 -19.20 -19.92 -19.46
N ALA A 270 -19.89 -19.14 -20.30
CA ALA A 270 -20.53 -19.67 -21.50
C ALA A 270 -19.54 -20.36 -22.45
N SER A 271 -18.33 -19.81 -22.58
CA SER A 271 -17.27 -20.40 -23.41
C SER A 271 -16.71 -21.73 -22.87
N LEU A 272 -16.85 -22.00 -21.57
CA LEU A 272 -16.45 -23.27 -20.95
C LEU A 272 -17.52 -24.35 -21.13
N GLU A 273 -18.79 -23.95 -21.26
CA GLU A 273 -19.94 -24.84 -21.45
C GLU A 273 -20.15 -25.23 -22.93
N ASP A 274 -19.65 -24.44 -23.89
CA ASP A 274 -19.68 -24.73 -25.32
C ASP A 274 -18.32 -24.45 -26.01
N PRO A 275 -17.38 -25.43 -26.01
CA PRO A 275 -16.05 -25.26 -26.61
C PRO A 275 -16.07 -25.15 -28.16
N GLY A 276 -17.22 -25.30 -28.81
CA GLY A 276 -17.34 -25.49 -30.26
C GLY A 276 -17.42 -24.22 -31.10
N LEU A 277 -17.43 -23.01 -30.50
CA LEU A 277 -17.90 -21.80 -31.19
C LEU A 277 -16.88 -20.67 -31.43
N PHE A 278 -15.59 -20.84 -31.15
CA PHE A 278 -14.59 -19.84 -31.56
C PHE A 278 -13.28 -20.44 -32.08
N THR A 279 -12.92 -20.08 -33.32
CA THR A 279 -11.58 -20.26 -33.89
C THR A 279 -10.65 -19.12 -33.48
N PRO A 280 -9.33 -19.35 -33.33
CA PRO A 280 -8.38 -18.33 -32.92
C PRO A 280 -8.20 -17.30 -34.03
N GLY A 281 -8.61 -16.05 -33.79
CA GLY A 281 -8.49 -14.96 -34.77
C GLY A 281 -8.81 -13.57 -34.23
N ASP A 282 -9.56 -13.46 -33.13
CA ASP A 282 -9.98 -12.16 -32.60
C ASP A 282 -9.25 -11.84 -31.29
N ILE A 283 -8.02 -11.31 -31.42
CA ILE A 283 -7.33 -10.51 -30.39
C ILE A 283 -7.15 -9.11 -30.95
#